data_AF-A0A929WBD7-F1
#
_entry.id   AF-A0A929WBD7-F1
#
_cell.length_a   1.000
_cell.length_b   1.000
_cell.length_c   1.000
_cell.angle_alpha   90.00
_cell.angle_beta   90.00
_cell.angle_gamma   90.00
#
_symmetry.space_group_name_H-M   'P 1'
#
loop_
_entity.id
_entity.type
_entity.pdbx_description
1 polymer ?
#
loop_
_entity_poly.entity_id
_entity_poly.type
_entity_poly.pdbx_seq_one_letter_code
_entity_poly.pdbx_strand_id
1 'polypeptide(L)'
;MSYFLQHVAQDLRAHFADLSRVVVVFPNRRAGLFLNDYLVEDAPDDTPLWAPRYVTISELFRELSDVTLNDAVDSVCRLYAHYVDLLRSAGDAAADELSLDTFYGWADRILADFDDVDKNMADASQLFRNLEELKELESTEFLSKAQKELIGSFFSNFDPDHKSELRERFRRLWNALLPLYRRLNAELLAEGKAYEGALYRRVVNARAEARCA
;
A
#
# COMPACT_ATOMS: atom_id res chain seq x y z
N MET A 1 11.37 -1.46 -36.74
CA MET A 1 11.51 -1.89 -35.34
C MET A 1 10.11 -1.93 -34.78
N SER A 2 9.59 -3.11 -34.46
CA SER A 2 8.24 -3.27 -33.90
C SER A 2 8.25 -2.99 -32.40
N TYR A 3 7.19 -2.34 -31.90
CA TYR A 3 7.05 -2.01 -30.48
C TYR A 3 6.53 -3.21 -29.69
N PHE A 4 6.78 -3.26 -28.39
CA PHE A 4 6.30 -4.34 -27.51
C PHE A 4 4.78 -4.54 -27.62
N LEU A 5 3.99 -3.45 -27.55
CA LEU A 5 2.53 -3.53 -27.64
C LEU A 5 2.04 -4.02 -29.00
N GLN A 6 2.80 -3.79 -30.07
CA GLN A 6 2.48 -4.30 -31.41
C GLN A 6 2.64 -5.83 -31.45
N HIS A 7 3.71 -6.36 -30.85
CA HIS A 7 3.87 -7.81 -30.72
C HIS A 7 2.76 -8.45 -29.87
N VAL A 8 2.37 -7.80 -28.77
CA VAL A 8 1.25 -8.28 -27.94
C VAL A 8 -0.06 -8.27 -28.72
N ALA A 9 -0.34 -7.23 -29.51
CA ALA A 9 -1.55 -7.16 -30.34
C ALA A 9 -1.62 -8.29 -31.38
N GLN A 10 -0.49 -8.55 -32.07
CA GLN A 10 -0.38 -9.64 -33.03
C GLN A 10 -0.57 -11.01 -32.36
N ASP A 11 0.04 -11.21 -31.20
CA ASP A 11 -0.07 -12.46 -30.45
C ASP A 11 -1.49 -12.72 -29.92
N LEU A 12 -2.16 -11.68 -29.41
CA LEU A 12 -3.56 -11.74 -28.98
C LEU A 12 -4.49 -12.17 -30.13
N ARG A 13 -4.29 -11.62 -31.32
CA ARG A 13 -5.11 -11.97 -32.50
C ARG A 13 -4.82 -13.37 -33.02
N ALA A 14 -3.59 -13.84 -32.91
CA ALA A 14 -3.23 -15.21 -33.32
C ALA A 14 -3.82 -16.26 -32.36
N HIS A 15 -3.85 -15.97 -31.06
CA HIS A 15 -4.28 -16.92 -30.03
C HIS A 15 -5.79 -16.92 -29.76
N PHE A 16 -6.47 -15.78 -29.93
CA PHE A 16 -7.88 -15.64 -29.56
C PHE A 16 -8.74 -15.23 -30.76
N ALA A 17 -9.74 -16.06 -31.08
CA ALA A 17 -10.74 -15.75 -32.10
C ALA A 17 -11.74 -14.67 -31.64
N ASP A 18 -12.01 -14.59 -30.34
CA ASP A 18 -12.93 -13.64 -29.74
C ASP A 18 -12.26 -12.92 -28.56
N LEU A 19 -11.77 -11.72 -28.82
CA LEU A 19 -11.10 -10.88 -27.84
C LEU A 19 -12.07 -10.32 -26.78
N SER A 20 -13.39 -10.33 -27.00
CA SER A 20 -14.35 -9.85 -25.99
C SER A 20 -14.33 -10.68 -24.69
N ARG A 21 -13.82 -11.92 -24.78
CA ARG A 21 -13.63 -12.84 -23.66
C ARG A 21 -12.25 -12.75 -23.02
N VAL A 22 -11.41 -11.82 -23.48
CA VAL A 22 -10.04 -11.63 -23.00
C VAL A 22 -9.99 -10.39 -22.12
N VAL A 23 -9.30 -10.53 -20.98
CA VAL A 23 -8.95 -9.41 -20.11
C VAL A 23 -7.44 -9.21 -20.18
N VAL A 24 -7.01 -8.01 -20.58
CA VAL A 24 -5.59 -7.63 -20.59
C VAL A 24 -5.32 -6.77 -19.38
N VAL A 25 -4.39 -7.22 -18.54
CA VAL A 25 -4.02 -6.55 -17.30
C VAL A 25 -2.77 -5.71 -17.53
N PHE A 26 -2.86 -4.40 -17.27
CA PHE A 26 -1.74 -3.48 -17.40
C PHE A 26 -1.28 -2.93 -16.04
N PRO A 27 0.00 -2.50 -15.94
CA PRO A 27 0.46 -1.74 -14.78
C PRO A 27 -0.25 -0.39 -14.62
N ASN A 28 -0.66 0.23 -15.74
CA ASN A 28 -1.40 1.50 -15.75
C ASN A 28 -2.29 1.60 -17.00
N ARG A 29 -3.19 2.59 -17.02
CA ARG A 29 -4.17 2.76 -18.11
C ARG A 29 -3.58 3.26 -19.43
N ARG A 30 -2.34 3.76 -19.48
CA ARG A 30 -1.78 4.36 -20.70
C ARG A 30 -1.54 3.34 -21.81
N ALA A 31 -1.13 2.12 -21.46
CA ALA A 31 -0.84 1.08 -22.45
C ALA A 31 -2.09 0.63 -23.23
N GLY A 32 -3.26 0.63 -22.59
CA GLY A 32 -4.53 0.29 -23.24
C GLY A 32 -4.95 1.29 -24.33
N LEU A 33 -4.52 2.56 -24.24
CA LEU A 33 -4.80 3.57 -25.27
C LEU A 33 -4.16 3.21 -26.60
N PHE A 34 -2.91 2.73 -26.58
CA PHE A 34 -2.15 2.40 -27.78
C PHE A 34 -2.43 0.98 -28.29
N LEU A 35 -2.82 0.05 -27.41
CA LEU A 35 -3.05 -1.33 -27.82
C LEU A 35 -4.19 -1.45 -28.84
N ASN A 36 -5.23 -0.62 -28.74
CA ASN A 36 -6.31 -0.58 -29.73
C ASN A 36 -5.80 -0.21 -31.13
N ASP A 37 -4.91 0.78 -31.24
CA ASP A 37 -4.36 1.20 -32.52
C ASP A 37 -3.60 0.05 -33.18
N TYR A 38 -2.77 -0.66 -32.41
CA TYR A 38 -2.01 -1.82 -32.90
C TYR A 38 -2.88 -3.04 -33.23
N LEU A 39 -4.03 -3.21 -32.57
CA LEU A 39 -4.98 -4.29 -32.90
C LEU A 39 -5.61 -4.07 -34.29
N VAL A 40 -5.81 -2.82 -34.69
CA VAL A 40 -6.44 -2.42 -35.95
C VAL A 40 -5.42 -2.28 -37.09
N GLU A 41 -4.20 -1.82 -36.82
CA GLU A 41 -3.17 -1.53 -37.84
C GLU A 41 -2.86 -2.73 -38.75
N ASP A 42 -2.83 -3.94 -38.19
CA ASP A 42 -2.53 -5.19 -38.92
C ASP A 42 -3.82 -5.98 -39.27
N ALA A 43 -5.01 -5.39 -39.11
CA ALA A 43 -6.27 -6.09 -39.35
C ALA A 43 -6.56 -6.20 -40.86
N PRO A 44 -7.01 -7.37 -41.36
CA PRO A 44 -7.49 -7.44 -42.73
C PRO A 44 -8.67 -6.47 -42.91
N ASP A 45 -8.61 -5.67 -43.98
CA ASP A 45 -9.66 -4.70 -44.34
C ASP A 45 -11.06 -5.36 -44.24
N ASP A 46 -12.00 -4.66 -43.62
CA ASP A 46 -13.40 -5.05 -43.37
C ASP A 46 -13.70 -6.13 -42.31
N THR A 47 -12.75 -6.56 -41.47
CA THR A 47 -13.08 -7.46 -40.33
C THR A 47 -13.40 -6.68 -39.05
N PRO A 48 -14.66 -6.68 -38.56
CA PRO A 48 -14.97 -6.07 -37.27
C PRO A 48 -14.30 -6.83 -36.13
N LEU A 49 -13.52 -6.12 -35.31
CA LEU A 49 -12.81 -6.67 -34.16
C LEU A 49 -13.41 -6.13 -32.86
N TRP A 50 -13.77 -7.02 -31.94
CA TRP A 50 -14.10 -6.63 -30.58
C TRP A 50 -12.82 -6.40 -29.79
N ALA A 51 -12.71 -5.26 -29.09
CA ALA A 51 -11.56 -5.01 -28.23
C ALA A 51 -11.65 -5.85 -26.94
N PRO A 52 -10.53 -6.33 -26.40
CA PRO A 52 -10.50 -6.95 -25.09
C PRO A 52 -10.77 -5.93 -23.99
N ARG A 53 -11.14 -6.42 -22.81
CA ARG A 53 -11.32 -5.56 -21.64
C ARG A 53 -9.95 -5.23 -21.05
N TYR A 54 -9.66 -3.94 -20.91
CA TYR A 54 -8.44 -3.47 -20.25
C TYR A 54 -8.72 -3.17 -18.78
N VAL A 55 -7.90 -3.73 -17.90
CA VAL A 55 -7.94 -3.43 -16.47
C VAL A 55 -6.52 -3.22 -15.94
N THR A 56 -6.40 -2.46 -14.87
CA THR A 56 -5.17 -2.37 -14.09
C THR A 56 -5.12 -3.48 -13.05
N ILE A 57 -3.93 -3.73 -12.49
CA ILE A 57 -3.78 -4.65 -11.36
C ILE A 57 -4.70 -4.21 -10.20
N SER A 58 -4.73 -2.92 -9.85
CA SER A 58 -5.61 -2.38 -8.79
C SER A 58 -7.09 -2.62 -9.07
N GLU A 59 -7.56 -2.43 -10.30
CA GLU A 59 -8.96 -2.68 -10.65
C GLU A 59 -9.29 -4.17 -10.59
N LEU A 60 -8.41 -5.03 -11.09
CA LEU A 60 -8.61 -6.47 -11.02
C LEU A 60 -8.76 -6.94 -9.57
N PHE A 61 -7.89 -6.48 -8.67
CA PHE A 61 -7.97 -6.85 -7.26
C PHE A 61 -9.24 -6.32 -6.59
N ARG A 62 -9.68 -5.10 -6.91
CA ARG A 62 -10.96 -4.55 -6.40
C ARG A 62 -12.16 -5.37 -6.87
N GLU A 63 -12.17 -5.83 -8.11
CA GLU A 63 -13.25 -6.68 -8.65
C GLU A 63 -13.30 -8.08 -8.03
N LEU A 64 -12.15 -8.58 -7.56
CA LEU A 64 -12.05 -9.88 -6.90
C LEU A 64 -12.31 -9.81 -5.39
N SER A 65 -12.39 -8.60 -4.83
CA SER A 65 -12.53 -8.33 -3.40
C SER A 65 -13.99 -8.33 -2.96
N ASP A 66 -14.24 -8.83 -1.76
CA ASP A 66 -15.51 -8.73 -1.03
C ASP A 66 -15.63 -7.44 -0.20
N VAL A 67 -14.54 -6.68 -0.07
CA VAL A 67 -14.47 -5.40 0.64
C VAL A 67 -14.21 -4.24 -0.30
N THR A 68 -14.62 -3.04 0.12
CA THR A 68 -14.43 -1.79 -0.63
C THR A 68 -13.17 -1.05 -0.19
N LEU A 69 -12.62 -0.21 -1.08
CA LEU A 69 -11.46 0.60 -0.76
C LEU A 69 -11.84 1.73 0.21
N ASN A 70 -11.10 1.88 1.30
CA ASN A 70 -11.28 3.00 2.22
C ASN A 70 -10.68 4.29 1.65
N ASP A 71 -11.23 5.43 2.06
CA ASP A 71 -10.64 6.72 1.76
C ASP A 71 -9.30 6.92 2.49
N ALA A 72 -8.33 7.56 1.83
CA ALA A 72 -7.00 7.76 2.37
C ALA A 72 -7.01 8.72 3.58
N VAL A 73 -7.79 9.80 3.50
CA VAL A 73 -7.91 10.78 4.58
C VAL A 73 -8.63 10.15 5.77
N ASP A 74 -9.68 9.37 5.53
CA ASP A 74 -10.35 8.59 6.57
C ASP A 74 -9.38 7.63 7.27
N SER A 75 -8.54 6.93 6.51
CA SER A 75 -7.51 6.02 7.06
C SER A 75 -6.51 6.77 7.95
N VAL A 76 -6.09 7.97 7.55
CA VAL A 76 -5.22 8.85 8.36
C VAL A 76 -5.90 9.28 9.65
N CYS A 77 -7.16 9.73 9.58
CA CYS A 77 -7.93 10.15 10.75
C CYS A 77 -8.12 9.03 11.77
N ARG A 78 -8.42 7.81 11.31
CA ARG A 78 -8.54 6.63 12.17
C ARG A 78 -7.21 6.24 12.79
N LEU A 79 -6.14 6.24 12.01
CA LEU A 79 -4.80 5.95 12.50
C LEU A 79 -4.39 6.95 13.60
N TYR A 80 -4.69 8.23 13.41
CA TYR A 80 -4.48 9.28 14.42
C TYR A 80 -5.26 8.99 15.70
N ALA A 81 -6.56 8.69 15.60
CA ALA A 81 -7.40 8.37 16.75
C ALA A 81 -6.83 7.16 17.54
N HIS A 82 -6.48 6.08 16.84
CA HIS A 82 -5.86 4.91 17.47
C HIS A 82 -4.54 5.23 18.15
N TYR A 83 -3.72 6.10 17.55
CA TYR A 83 -2.44 6.48 18.11
C TYR A 83 -2.59 7.33 19.37
N VAL A 84 -3.47 8.33 19.33
CA VAL A 84 -3.80 9.15 20.52
C VAL A 84 -4.34 8.26 21.65
N ASP A 85 -5.21 7.31 21.35
CA ASP A 85 -5.75 6.40 22.36
C ASP A 85 -4.67 5.48 22.96
N LEU A 86 -3.71 5.02 22.15
CA LEU A 86 -2.55 4.27 22.64
C LEU A 86 -1.68 5.12 23.58
N LEU A 87 -1.43 6.39 23.22
CA LEU A 87 -0.67 7.33 24.06
C LEU A 87 -1.39 7.61 25.39
N ARG A 88 -2.71 7.88 25.36
CA ARG A 88 -3.50 8.08 26.60
C ARG A 88 -3.48 6.85 27.49
N SER A 89 -3.61 5.66 26.90
CA SER A 89 -3.57 4.39 27.64
C SER A 89 -2.21 4.15 28.30
N ALA A 90 -1.13 4.68 27.73
CA ALA A 90 0.21 4.63 28.31
C ALA A 90 0.48 5.74 29.34
N GLY A 91 -0.47 6.64 29.59
CA GLY A 91 -0.31 7.79 30.47
C GLY A 91 0.63 8.87 29.92
N ASP A 92 0.81 8.92 28.59
CA ASP A 92 1.71 9.86 27.94
C ASP A 92 1.02 11.20 27.67
N ALA A 93 1.57 12.29 28.23
CA ALA A 93 1.06 13.64 28.04
C ALA A 93 1.10 14.12 26.57
N ALA A 94 1.93 13.48 25.73
CA ALA A 94 1.97 13.76 24.30
C ALA A 94 0.62 13.53 23.59
N ALA A 95 -0.28 12.73 24.18
CA ALA A 95 -1.60 12.48 23.64
C ALA A 95 -2.49 13.75 23.53
N ASP A 96 -2.31 14.70 24.46
CA ASP A 96 -3.12 15.92 24.51
C ASP A 96 -2.50 17.07 23.70
N GLU A 97 -1.21 16.97 23.37
CA GLU A 97 -0.48 17.95 22.56
C GLU A 97 -0.45 17.60 21.07
N LEU A 98 -0.59 16.33 20.71
CA LEU A 98 -0.50 15.88 19.33
C LEU A 98 -1.74 16.31 18.54
N SER A 99 -1.53 17.15 17.52
CA SER A 99 -2.58 17.51 16.56
C SER A 99 -2.56 16.63 15.32
N LEU A 100 -3.71 16.50 14.65
CA LEU A 100 -3.84 15.77 13.39
C LEU A 100 -2.91 16.33 12.31
N ASP A 101 -2.78 17.65 12.18
CA ASP A 101 -1.90 18.29 11.19
C ASP A 101 -0.43 17.89 11.38
N THR A 102 0.01 17.77 12.64
CA THR A 102 1.37 17.32 12.98
C THR A 102 1.55 15.84 12.68
N PHE A 103 0.50 15.04 12.89
CA PHE A 103 0.52 13.59 12.67
C PHE A 103 0.35 13.19 11.20
N TYR A 104 -0.29 14.00 10.37
CA TYR A 104 -0.66 13.66 9.00
C TYR A 104 0.52 13.14 8.17
N GLY A 105 1.67 13.83 8.23
CA GLY A 105 2.87 13.41 7.52
C GLY A 105 3.46 12.08 8.03
N TRP A 106 3.23 11.71 9.29
CA TRP A 106 3.59 10.39 9.81
C TRP A 106 2.58 9.35 9.35
N ALA A 107 1.29 9.68 9.39
CA ALA A 107 0.21 8.79 8.98
C ALA A 107 0.38 8.30 7.54
N ASP A 108 0.70 9.20 6.60
CA ASP A 108 0.93 8.84 5.19
C ASP A 108 2.06 7.81 5.04
N ARG A 109 3.14 7.97 5.80
CA ARG A 109 4.29 7.05 5.75
C ARG A 109 3.96 5.71 6.40
N ILE A 110 3.28 5.73 7.54
CA ILE A 110 2.84 4.52 8.23
C ILE A 110 1.87 3.73 7.35
N LEU A 111 0.93 4.41 6.68
CA LEU A 111 0.00 3.78 5.74
C LEU A 111 0.73 3.20 4.54
N ALA A 112 1.75 3.88 4.00
CA ALA A 112 2.59 3.33 2.93
C ALA A 112 3.35 2.07 3.40
N ASP A 113 3.92 2.08 4.60
CA ASP A 113 4.58 0.90 5.17
C ASP A 113 3.59 -0.26 5.34
N PHE A 114 2.37 0.01 5.81
CA PHE A 114 1.31 -1.00 5.93
C PHE A 114 0.90 -1.56 4.57
N ASP A 115 0.76 -0.69 3.57
CA ASP A 115 0.46 -1.04 2.20
C ASP A 115 1.53 -1.96 1.59
N ASP A 116 2.81 -1.64 1.79
CA ASP A 116 3.94 -2.45 1.34
C ASP A 116 3.99 -3.81 2.06
N VAL A 117 3.78 -3.83 3.38
CA VAL A 117 3.70 -5.06 4.16
C VAL A 117 2.67 -6.01 3.58
N ASP A 118 1.50 -5.49 3.20
CA ASP A 118 0.40 -6.29 2.70
C ASP A 118 0.52 -6.70 1.24
N LYS A 119 0.96 -5.80 0.37
CA LYS A 119 1.23 -6.12 -1.04
C LYS A 119 2.31 -7.20 -1.19
N ASN A 120 3.25 -7.25 -0.26
CA ASN A 120 4.31 -8.26 -0.23
C ASN A 120 3.97 -9.50 0.63
N MET A 121 2.76 -9.60 1.17
CA MET A 121 2.33 -10.72 2.03
C MET A 121 3.24 -10.97 3.24
N ALA A 122 3.95 -9.95 3.71
CA ALA A 122 4.91 -10.09 4.81
C ALA A 122 4.19 -10.39 6.14
N ASP A 123 4.88 -11.04 7.08
CA ASP A 123 4.36 -11.20 8.45
C ASP A 123 4.59 -9.90 9.22
N ALA A 124 3.53 -9.09 9.33
CA ALA A 124 3.54 -7.82 10.07
C ALA A 124 3.98 -7.99 11.54
N SER A 125 3.64 -9.13 12.16
CA SER A 125 3.99 -9.37 13.56
C SER A 125 5.47 -9.71 13.73
N GLN A 126 6.09 -10.36 12.74
CA GLN A 126 7.55 -10.55 12.73
C GLN A 126 8.27 -9.26 12.34
N LEU A 127 7.80 -8.55 11.32
CA LEU A 127 8.46 -7.33 10.86
C LEU A 127 8.51 -6.27 11.96
N PHE A 128 7.36 -5.96 12.58
CA PHE A 128 7.29 -4.90 13.57
C PHE A 128 7.89 -5.31 14.93
N ARG A 129 7.83 -6.60 15.34
CA ARG A 129 8.55 -7.08 16.54
C ARG A 129 10.05 -7.16 16.34
N ASN A 130 10.53 -7.67 15.20
CA ASN A 130 11.96 -7.75 14.94
C ASN A 130 12.59 -6.36 14.98
N LEU A 131 11.88 -5.34 14.49
CA LEU A 131 12.37 -3.97 14.54
C LEU A 131 12.29 -3.35 15.95
N GLU A 132 11.39 -3.81 16.81
CA GLU A 132 11.36 -3.47 18.24
C GLU A 132 12.57 -4.10 18.95
N GLU A 133 12.79 -5.41 18.80
CA GLU A 133 13.89 -6.16 19.41
C GLU A 133 15.27 -5.72 18.88
N LEU A 134 15.43 -5.51 17.57
CA LEU A 134 16.65 -4.98 16.96
C LEU A 134 16.97 -3.57 17.50
N LYS A 135 15.95 -2.70 17.67
CA LYS A 135 16.15 -1.35 18.23
C LYS A 135 16.45 -1.35 19.72
N GLU A 136 15.92 -2.30 20.50
CA GLU A 136 16.30 -2.44 21.91
C GLU A 136 17.75 -2.90 22.08
N LEU A 137 18.28 -3.63 21.10
CA LEU A 137 19.67 -4.07 21.06
C LEU A 137 20.63 -3.03 20.47
N GLU A 138 20.13 -2.05 19.70
CA GLU A 138 20.97 -1.11 18.96
C GLU A 138 20.98 0.31 19.56
N SER A 139 22.11 0.65 20.19
CA SER A 139 22.53 2.05 20.27
C SER A 139 22.54 2.65 18.84
N THR A 140 22.28 3.94 18.69
CA THR A 140 22.10 4.65 17.39
C THR A 140 23.32 4.65 16.44
N GLU A 141 24.28 3.76 16.60
CA GLU A 141 25.50 3.64 15.82
C GLU A 141 25.28 2.98 14.45
N PHE A 142 24.28 2.10 14.31
CA PHE A 142 23.99 1.35 13.06
C PHE A 142 23.35 2.19 11.94
N LEU A 143 22.68 3.30 12.26
CA LEU A 143 22.11 4.19 11.25
C LEU A 143 23.23 4.89 10.49
N SER A 144 23.23 4.74 9.16
CA SER A 144 24.17 5.45 8.28
C SER A 144 24.01 6.97 8.41
N LYS A 145 25.06 7.72 8.06
CA LYS A 145 25.01 9.20 8.11
C LYS A 145 23.84 9.77 7.31
N ALA A 146 23.54 9.18 6.15
CA ALA A 146 22.41 9.55 5.30
C ALA A 146 21.05 9.25 5.94
N GLN A 147 20.89 8.12 6.65
CA GLN A 147 19.65 7.82 7.39
C GLN A 147 19.48 8.75 8.60
N LYS A 148 20.56 9.08 9.29
CA LYS A 148 20.57 10.07 10.38
C LYS A 148 20.27 11.48 9.87
N GLU A 149 20.71 11.83 8.67
CA GLU A 149 20.38 13.11 8.00
C GLU A 149 18.96 13.12 7.45
N LEU A 150 18.43 12.00 6.98
CA LEU A 150 17.02 11.88 6.59
C LEU A 150 16.15 12.06 7.83
N ILE A 151 16.42 11.32 8.91
CA ILE A 151 15.77 11.50 10.21
C ILE A 151 16.00 12.92 10.75
N GLY A 152 17.21 13.48 10.62
CA GLY A 152 17.56 14.82 11.07
C GLY A 152 16.87 15.94 10.30
N SER A 153 16.68 15.79 8.99
CA SER A 153 15.93 16.72 8.13
C SER A 153 14.41 16.55 8.28
N PHE A 154 13.95 15.34 8.60
CA PHE A 154 12.59 15.09 9.07
C PHE A 154 12.27 15.90 10.33
N PHE A 155 13.27 16.05 11.21
CA PHE A 155 13.11 16.70 12.50
C PHE A 155 13.68 18.11 12.57
N SER A 156 14.38 18.64 11.55
CA SER A 156 14.83 20.04 11.53
C SER A 156 13.68 21.04 11.47
N ASN A 157 12.47 20.57 11.17
CA ASN A 157 11.23 21.34 11.34
C ASN A 157 10.77 21.44 12.82
N PHE A 158 11.44 20.72 13.74
CA PHE A 158 11.20 20.70 15.17
C PHE A 158 12.54 20.85 15.93
N ASP A 159 12.81 22.09 16.34
CA ASP A 159 13.82 22.57 17.30
C ASP A 159 15.12 21.72 17.53
N PRO A 160 16.31 22.22 17.15
CA PRO A 160 17.60 21.52 17.26
C PRO A 160 18.01 21.02 18.66
N ASP A 161 17.45 21.56 19.74
CA ASP A 161 17.82 21.22 21.13
C ASP A 161 17.22 19.88 21.64
N HIS A 162 16.33 19.23 20.88
CA HIS A 162 15.49 18.12 21.35
C HIS A 162 15.97 16.70 20.96
N LYS A 163 17.25 16.49 20.65
CA LYS A 163 17.75 15.20 20.13
C LYS A 163 17.46 13.97 21.01
N SER A 164 17.24 14.10 22.33
CA SER A 164 16.85 12.98 23.20
C SER A 164 15.33 12.72 23.18
N GLU A 165 14.50 13.75 23.29
CA GLU A 165 13.03 13.64 23.26
C GLU A 165 12.52 13.14 21.91
N LEU A 166 13.21 13.53 20.84
CA LEU A 166 12.93 13.11 19.48
C LEU A 166 13.14 11.61 19.26
N ARG A 167 14.21 11.06 19.86
CA ARG A 167 14.49 9.61 19.85
C ARG A 167 13.42 8.86 20.62
N GLU A 168 12.99 9.41 21.74
CA GLU A 168 11.96 8.83 22.59
C GLU A 168 10.60 8.83 21.88
N ARG A 169 10.19 9.94 21.27
CA ARG A 169 9.00 10.01 20.41
C ARG A 169 9.03 9.00 19.27
N PHE A 170 10.18 8.84 18.61
CA PHE A 170 10.34 7.85 17.54
C PHE A 170 10.21 6.41 18.06
N ARG A 171 10.81 6.09 19.21
CA ARG A 171 10.67 4.78 19.85
C ARG A 171 9.21 4.47 20.16
N ARG A 172 8.47 5.44 20.72
CA ARG A 172 7.04 5.30 21.04
C ARG A 172 6.19 5.00 19.81
N LEU A 173 6.36 5.80 18.75
CA LEU A 173 5.63 5.59 17.49
C LEU A 173 5.91 4.20 16.92
N TRP A 174 7.16 3.77 16.99
CA TRP A 174 7.58 2.48 16.47
C TRP A 174 6.95 1.29 17.21
N ASN A 175 6.97 1.33 18.55
CA ASN A 175 6.32 0.31 19.38
C ASN A 175 4.79 0.31 19.20
N ALA A 176 4.22 1.44 18.76
CA ALA A 176 2.81 1.54 18.41
C ALA A 176 2.46 0.97 17.03
N LEU A 177 3.42 0.72 16.12
CA LEU A 177 3.12 0.32 14.72
C LEU A 177 2.31 -0.98 14.63
N LEU A 178 2.71 -2.05 15.33
CA LEU A 178 1.99 -3.32 15.28
C LEU A 178 0.57 -3.21 15.88
N PRO A 179 0.38 -2.60 17.08
CA PRO A 179 -0.94 -2.29 17.59
C PRO A 179 -1.80 -1.45 16.61
N LEU A 180 -1.23 -0.41 16.01
CA LEU A 180 -1.91 0.46 15.05
C LEU A 180 -2.36 -0.32 13.80
N TYR A 181 -1.45 -1.09 13.21
CA TYR A 181 -1.74 -1.95 12.06
C TYR A 181 -2.92 -2.89 12.33
N ARG A 182 -2.90 -3.55 13.49
CA ARG A 182 -3.97 -4.49 13.88
C ARG A 182 -5.30 -3.78 14.12
N ARG A 183 -5.30 -2.65 14.84
CA ARG A 183 -6.51 -1.88 15.14
C ARG A 183 -7.15 -1.32 13.88
N LEU A 184 -6.37 -0.70 13.00
CA LEU A 184 -6.85 -0.15 11.75
C LEU A 184 -7.46 -1.23 10.85
N ASN A 185 -6.76 -2.36 10.66
CA ASN A 185 -7.28 -3.45 9.83
C ASN A 185 -8.55 -4.08 10.42
N ALA A 186 -8.62 -4.25 11.74
CA ALA A 186 -9.81 -4.78 12.41
C ALA A 186 -11.02 -3.86 12.26
N GLU A 187 -10.83 -2.55 12.45
CA GLU A 187 -11.89 -1.54 12.33
C GLU A 187 -12.39 -1.43 10.88
N LEU A 188 -11.49 -1.29 9.91
CA LEU A 188 -11.87 -1.20 8.49
C LEU A 188 -12.60 -2.47 8.04
N LEU A 189 -12.12 -3.65 8.46
CA LEU A 189 -12.75 -4.90 8.10
C LEU A 189 -14.16 -5.04 8.68
N ALA A 190 -14.38 -4.58 9.91
CA ALA A 190 -15.71 -4.58 10.52
C ALA A 190 -16.72 -3.73 9.71
N GLU A 191 -16.24 -2.73 8.98
CA GLU A 191 -17.04 -1.90 8.07
C GLU A 191 -17.09 -2.42 6.62
N GLY A 192 -16.47 -3.57 6.33
CA GLY A 192 -16.37 -4.08 4.96
C GLY A 192 -15.45 -3.23 4.06
N LYS A 193 -14.43 -2.61 4.66
CA LYS A 193 -13.47 -1.73 3.98
C LYS A 193 -12.03 -2.22 4.18
N ALA A 194 -11.13 -1.76 3.32
CA ALA A 194 -9.69 -1.94 3.43
C ALA A 194 -8.93 -0.86 2.66
N TYR A 195 -7.71 -0.52 3.07
CA TYR A 195 -6.78 0.19 2.19
C TYR A 195 -6.25 -0.77 1.10
N GLU A 196 -5.57 -0.25 0.08
CA GLU A 196 -5.24 -1.00 -1.13
C GLU A 196 -4.44 -2.29 -0.83
N GLY A 197 -3.37 -2.20 -0.04
CA GLY A 197 -2.56 -3.36 0.33
C GLY A 197 -3.33 -4.41 1.11
N ALA A 198 -4.08 -4.02 2.14
CA ALA A 198 -4.90 -4.95 2.91
C ALA A 198 -5.96 -5.65 2.03
N LEU A 199 -6.54 -4.92 1.07
CA LEU A 199 -7.45 -5.48 0.07
C LEU A 199 -6.73 -6.54 -0.78
N TYR A 200 -5.50 -6.27 -1.23
CA TYR A 200 -4.70 -7.22 -2.00
C TYR A 200 -4.43 -8.50 -1.21
N ARG A 201 -3.92 -8.35 0.02
CA ARG A 201 -3.65 -9.48 0.91
C ARG A 201 -4.90 -10.35 1.11
N ARG A 202 -6.06 -9.71 1.32
CA ARG A 202 -7.33 -10.40 1.52
C ARG A 202 -7.74 -11.23 0.30
N VAL A 203 -7.67 -10.66 -0.90
CA VAL A 203 -7.98 -11.37 -2.15
C VAL A 203 -7.06 -12.57 -2.34
N VAL A 204 -5.76 -12.42 -2.08
CA VAL A 204 -4.79 -13.54 -2.16
C VAL A 204 -5.15 -14.64 -1.17
N ASN A 205 -5.40 -14.30 0.10
CA ASN A 205 -5.75 -15.27 1.14
C ASN A 205 -7.05 -16.01 0.83
N ALA A 206 -8.12 -15.30 0.46
CA ALA A 206 -9.40 -15.92 0.12
C ALA A 206 -9.29 -16.91 -1.05
N ARG A 207 -8.44 -16.61 -2.05
CA ARG A 207 -8.18 -17.50 -3.18
C ARG A 207 -7.30 -18.68 -2.83
N ALA A 208 -6.38 -18.53 -1.88
CA ALA A 208 -5.58 -19.65 -1.37
C ALA A 208 -6.45 -20.65 -0.63
N GLU A 209 -7.36 -20.17 0.23
CA GLU A 209 -8.30 -21.01 0.99
C GLU A 209 -9.26 -21.77 0.06
N ALA A 210 -9.83 -21.10 -0.95
CA ALA A 210 -10.72 -21.73 -1.93
C ALA A 210 -10.05 -22.80 -2.81
N ARG A 211 -8.71 -22.82 -2.90
CA ARG A 211 -7.96 -23.87 -3.61
C ARG A 211 -7.66 -25.10 -2.74
N CYS A 212 -7.76 -24.96 -1.43
CA CYS A 212 -7.52 -26.04 -0.47
C CYS A 212 -8.81 -26.76 -0.04
N ALA A 213 -9.98 -26.22 -0.37
CA ALA A 213 -11.30 -26.83 -0.18
C ALA A 213 -11.74 -27.62 -1.41
#